data_AF-A0A8S9SYB5-F1
#
_entry.id   AF-A0A8S9SYB5-F1
#
_cell.length_a   1.000
_cell.length_b   1.000
_cell.length_c   1.000
_cell.angle_alpha   90.00
_cell.angle_beta   90.00
_cell.angle_gamma   90.00
#
_symmetry.space_group_name_H-M   'P 1'
#
loop_
_entity.id
_entity.type
_entity.pdbx_description
1 polymer ?
#
loop_
_entity_poly.entity_id
_entity_poly.type
_entity_poly.pdbx_seq_one_letter_code
_entity_poly.pdbx_strand_id
1 'polypeptide(L)'
;MLFSYLVLLIIGISSVWLGLKITEEVYRIAVVFAGAILLLMGFLLVPSIVQIGVLLLLLGLHQLYTPQKILGRVVTTTEKTPTQPTQL
;
A
#
# COMPACT_ATOMS: atom_id res chain seq x y z
N MET A 1 0.80 -27.44 -4.86
CA MET A 1 1.84 -26.41 -4.66
C MET A 1 1.26 -25.01 -4.46
N LEU A 2 0.22 -24.58 -5.20
CA LEU A 2 -0.44 -23.28 -4.98
C LEU A 2 -0.96 -23.09 -3.54
N PHE A 3 -1.59 -24.13 -2.98
CA PHE A 3 -2.17 -24.11 -1.64
C PHE A 3 -1.16 -23.78 -0.53
N SER A 4 0.05 -24.34 -0.61
CA SER A 4 1.11 -24.08 0.38
C SER A 4 1.56 -22.61 0.37
N TYR A 5 1.55 -21.94 -0.79
CA TYR A 5 1.90 -20.53 -0.89
C TYR A 5 0.81 -19.61 -0.31
N LEU A 6 -0.46 -19.93 -0.56
CA LEU A 6 -1.59 -19.23 0.07
C LEU A 6 -1.57 -19.38 1.60
N VAL A 7 -1.30 -20.59 2.09
CA VAL A 7 -1.18 -20.85 3.53
C VAL A 7 -0.02 -20.05 4.13
N LEU A 8 1.14 -19.98 3.46
CA LEU A 8 2.28 -19.17 3.91
C LEU A 8 1.90 -17.67 4.03
N LEU A 9 1.15 -17.18 3.04
CA LEU A 9 0.75 -15.77 2.98
C LEU A 9 -0.27 -15.43 4.07
N ILE A 10 -1.23 -16.33 4.33
CA ILE A 10 -2.20 -16.20 5.44
C ILE A 10 -1.48 -16.26 6.80
N ILE A 11 -0.52 -17.18 6.96
CA ILE A 11 0.27 -17.28 8.20
C ILE A 11 1.10 -16.02 8.42
N GLY A 12 1.72 -15.47 7.37
CA GLY A 12 2.47 -14.22 7.46
C GLY A 12 1.61 -13.03 7.89
N ILE A 13 0.43 -12.86 7.29
CA ILE A 13 -0.54 -11.81 7.69
C ILE A 13 -0.98 -12.01 9.14
N SER A 14 -1.31 -13.26 9.50
CA SER A 14 -1.75 -13.61 10.85
C SER A 14 -0.66 -13.38 11.89
N SER A 15 0.61 -13.64 11.54
CA SER A 15 1.78 -13.38 12.38
C SER A 15 2.00 -11.89 12.61
N VAL A 16 1.89 -11.05 11.56
CA VAL A 16 2.01 -9.60 11.70
C VAL A 16 0.88 -9.05 12.57
N TRP A 17 -0.35 -9.54 12.37
CA TRP A 17 -1.50 -9.17 13.19
C TRP A 17 -1.31 -9.55 14.66
N LEU A 18 -0.83 -10.77 14.91
CA LEU A 18 -0.55 -11.25 16.25
C LEU A 18 0.56 -10.44 16.91
N GLY A 19 1.63 -10.12 16.16
CA GLY A 19 2.72 -9.27 16.61
C GLY A 19 2.23 -7.90 17.07
N LEU A 20 1.32 -7.27 16.31
CA LEU A 20 0.76 -5.96 16.64
C LEU A 20 -0.06 -5.95 17.94
N LYS A 21 -0.57 -7.12 18.36
CA LYS A 21 -1.39 -7.28 19.58
C LYS A 21 -0.56 -7.51 20.85
N ILE A 22 0.75 -7.72 20.73
CA ILE A 22 1.64 -8.02 21.86
C ILE A 22 2.08 -6.72 22.54
N THR A 23 1.95 -6.68 23.86
CA THR A 23 2.26 -5.49 24.69
C THR A 23 3.76 -5.33 24.92
N GLU A 24 4.52 -6.42 25.01
CA GLU A 24 5.98 -6.36 25.18
C GLU A 24 6.68 -5.89 23.91
N GLU A 25 7.43 -4.80 24.02
CA GLU A 25 8.05 -4.11 22.89
C GLU A 25 9.04 -4.97 22.11
N VAL A 26 9.92 -5.69 22.79
CA VAL A 26 10.94 -6.53 22.15
C VAL A 26 10.27 -7.66 21.36
N TYR A 27 9.26 -8.28 21.96
CA TYR A 27 8.53 -9.40 21.34
C TYR A 27 7.62 -8.92 20.20
N ARG A 28 7.01 -7.74 20.34
CA ARG A 28 6.24 -7.06 19.29
C ARG A 28 7.09 -6.86 18.03
N ILE A 29 8.29 -6.29 18.17
CA ILE A 29 9.16 -6.02 17.03
C ILE A 29 9.61 -7.33 16.38
N ALA A 30 10.04 -8.32 17.16
CA ALA A 30 10.50 -9.60 16.64
C ALA A 30 9.41 -10.34 15.85
N VAL A 31 8.18 -10.41 16.38
CA VAL A 31 7.07 -11.10 15.73
C VAL A 31 6.59 -10.35 14.48
N VAL A 32 6.56 -9.02 14.50
CA VAL A 32 6.24 -8.21 13.31
C VAL A 32 7.31 -8.40 12.23
N PHE A 33 8.59 -8.40 12.60
CA PHE A 33 9.69 -8.54 11.64
C PHE A 33 9.73 -9.95 11.04
N ALA A 34 9.57 -10.99 11.88
CA ALA A 34 9.46 -12.36 11.42
C ALA A 34 8.25 -12.55 10.49
N GLY A 35 7.09 -12.01 10.88
CA GLY A 35 5.88 -12.02 10.06
C GLY A 35 6.08 -11.32 8.71
N ALA A 36 6.78 -10.18 8.69
CA ALA A 36 7.08 -9.44 7.47
C ALA A 36 8.01 -10.21 6.52
N ILE A 37 9.06 -10.84 7.03
CA ILE A 37 9.95 -11.69 6.22
C ILE A 37 9.18 -12.88 5.65
N LEU A 38 8.33 -13.50 6.45
CA LEU A 38 7.52 -14.66 6.06
C LEU A 38 6.48 -14.27 5.00
N LEU A 39 5.90 -13.07 5.13
CA LEU A 39 5.04 -12.46 4.10
C LEU A 39 5.80 -12.18 2.81
N LEU A 40 7.00 -11.60 2.90
CA LEU A 40 7.83 -11.30 1.73
C LEU A 40 8.18 -12.59 0.98
N MET A 41 8.62 -13.62 1.69
CA MET A 41 8.95 -14.92 1.12
C MET A 41 7.73 -15.62 0.54
N GLY A 42 6.59 -15.58 1.25
CA GLY A 42 5.33 -16.10 0.73
C GLY A 42 4.89 -15.37 -0.54
N PHE A 43 5.02 -14.05 -0.59
CA PHE A 43 4.65 -13.23 -1.73
C PHE A 43 5.58 -13.44 -2.94
N LEU A 44 6.88 -13.62 -2.71
CA LEU A 44 7.88 -13.93 -3.75
C LEU A 44 7.64 -15.31 -4.40
N LEU A 45 7.21 -16.30 -3.62
CA LEU A 45 6.94 -17.66 -4.09
C LEU A 45 5.55 -17.83 -4.73
N VAL A 46 4.64 -16.89 -4.51
CA VAL A 46 3.28 -16.93 -5.04
C VAL A 46 3.28 -16.70 -6.56
N PRO A 47 2.49 -17.48 -7.34
CA PRO A 47 2.40 -17.28 -8.79
C PRO A 47 1.74 -15.95 -9.16
N SER A 48 2.16 -15.40 -10.31
CA SER A 48 1.81 -14.05 -10.79
C SER A 48 0.31 -13.77 -10.79
N ILE A 49 -0.53 -14.78 -11.01
CA ILE A 49 -2.00 -14.64 -11.00
C ILE A 49 -2.52 -14.10 -9.66
N VAL A 50 -1.96 -14.56 -8.54
CA VAL A 50 -2.40 -14.16 -7.20
C VAL A 50 -1.78 -12.81 -6.83
N GLN A 51 -0.53 -12.54 -7.24
CA GLN A 51 0.09 -11.21 -7.07
C GLN A 51 -0.74 -10.12 -7.76
N ILE A 52 -1.18 -10.38 -9.00
CA ILE A 52 -2.03 -9.46 -9.77
C ILE A 52 -3.37 -9.25 -9.03
N GLY A 53 -3.97 -10.32 -8.50
CA GLY A 53 -5.20 -10.22 -7.71
C GLY A 53 -5.06 -9.32 -6.48
N VAL A 54 -3.96 -9.46 -5.72
CA VAL A 54 -3.67 -8.59 -4.58
C VAL A 54 -3.46 -7.14 -5.01
N LEU A 55 -2.75 -6.92 -6.13
CA LEU A 55 -2.53 -5.58 -6.67
C LEU A 55 -3.83 -4.92 -7.12
N LEU A 56 -4.71 -5.67 -7.79
CA LEU A 56 -6.04 -5.20 -8.20
C LEU A 56 -6.91 -4.86 -7.00
N LEU A 57 -6.90 -5.71 -5.97
CA LEU A 57 -7.63 -5.48 -4.73
C LEU A 57 -7.14 -4.20 -4.05
N LEU A 58 -5.83 -4.03 -3.94
CA LEU A 58 -5.23 -2.84 -3.33
C LEU A 58 -5.54 -1.58 -4.13
N LEU A 59 -5.48 -1.65 -5.46
CA LEU A 59 -5.85 -0.54 -6.34
C LEU A 59 -7.34 -0.20 -6.22
N GLY A 60 -8.21 -1.21 -6.16
CA GLY A 60 -9.64 -1.05 -5.92
C GLY A 60 -9.91 -0.39 -4.57
N LEU A 61 -9.23 -0.83 -3.51
CA LEU A 61 -9.34 -0.23 -2.17
C LEU A 61 -8.84 1.22 -2.16
N HIS A 62 -7.71 1.50 -2.83
CA HIS A 62 -7.16 2.84 -2.94
C HIS A 62 -8.12 3.79 -3.67
N GLN A 63 -8.75 3.36 -4.76
CA GLN A 63 -9.76 4.13 -5.48
C GLN A 63 -11.03 4.33 -4.64
N LEU A 64 -11.41 3.34 -3.82
CA LEU A 64 -12.58 3.43 -2.95
C LEU A 64 -12.35 4.37 -1.76
N TYR A 65 -11.17 4.34 -1.13
CA TYR A 65 -10.82 5.18 0.02
C TYR A 65 -10.38 6.59 -0.39
N THR A 66 -9.86 6.73 -1.60
CA THR A 66 -9.36 7.99 -2.14
C THR A 66 -10.15 8.33 -3.40
N PRO A 67 -11.44 8.72 -3.29
CA PRO A 67 -12.10 9.37 -4.41
C PRO A 67 -11.28 10.62 -4.72
N GLN A 68 -10.56 10.52 -5.82
CA GLN A 68 -9.48 11.41 -6.17
C GLN A 68 -10.03 12.83 -6.29
N LYS A 69 -9.54 13.74 -5.42
CA LYS A 69 -9.71 15.20 -5.51
C LYS A 69 -8.96 15.77 -6.74
N ILE A 70 -9.09 15.19 -7.93
CA ILE A 70 -8.52 15.71 -9.20
C ILE A 70 -9.39 16.84 -9.78
N LEU A 71 -10.00 17.68 -8.92
CA LEU A 71 -10.70 18.88 -9.40
C LEU A 71 -10.27 20.15 -8.65
N GLY A 72 -9.20 20.09 -7.84
CA GLY A 72 -8.69 21.26 -7.11
C GLY A 72 -7.43 21.89 -7.70
N ARG A 73 -6.72 21.21 -8.61
CA ARG A 73 -5.37 21.64 -9.05
C ARG A 73 -5.31 22.30 -10.43
N VAL A 74 -6.43 22.34 -11.17
CA VAL A 74 -6.47 22.94 -12.51
C VAL A 74 -6.92 24.42 -12.47
N VAL A 75 -7.54 24.89 -11.38
CA VAL A 75 -8.12 26.25 -11.33
C VAL A 75 -7.14 27.32 -10.83
N THR A 76 -5.98 26.96 -10.27
CA THR A 76 -5.01 27.95 -9.76
C THR A 76 -3.85 28.25 -10.71
N THR A 77 -3.83 27.68 -11.92
CA THR A 77 -2.84 28.00 -12.97
C THR A 77 -3.45 28.90 -14.05
N THR A 78 -4.29 29.86 -13.65
CA THR A 78 -4.80 30.91 -14.56
C THR A 78 -4.79 32.28 -13.89
N GLU A 79 -3.80 32.58 -13.06
CA GLU A 79 -3.60 33.95 -12.62
C GLU A 79 -2.12 34.33 -12.59
N LYS A 80 -1.81 35.45 -13.26
CA LYS A 80 -0.53 36.14 -13.43
C LYS A 80 0.29 35.85 -14.70
N THR A 81 -0.30 36.22 -15.83
CA THR A 81 0.44 36.89 -16.91
C THR A 81 0.60 38.38 -16.53
N PRO A 82 1.81 38.93 -16.34
CA PRO A 82 1.98 40.37 -16.20
C PRO A 82 2.09 41.00 -17.59
N THR A 83 0.99 41.52 -18.11
CA THR A 83 1.01 42.54 -19.17
C THR A 83 0.89 43.92 -18.52
N GLN A 84 2.03 44.57 -18.31
CA GLN A 84 2.08 46.02 -18.10
C GLN A 84 2.74 46.63 -19.34
N PRO A 85 1.98 47.33 -20.21
CA PRO A 85 2.58 48.08 -21.30
C PRO A 85 3.10 49.41 -20.77
N THR A 86 4.30 49.75 -21.25
CA THR A 86 4.93 51.07 -21.27
C THR A 86 3.93 52.22 -21.37
N GLN A 87 4.01 53.17 -20.43
CA GLN A 87 3.46 54.51 -20.56
C GLN A 87 4.63 55.48 -20.36
N LEU A 88 4.77 56.38 -21.34
CA LEU A 88 5.74 57.48 -21.46
C LEU A 88 5.57 58.51 -20.34
#